data_AF-A0A2V9RS73-F1
#
_entry.id   AF-A0A2V9RS73-F1
#
_cell.length_a   1.000
_cell.length_b   1.000
_cell.length_c   1.000
_cell.angle_alpha   90.00
_cell.angle_beta   90.00
_cell.angle_gamma   90.00
#
_symmetry.space_group_name_H-M   'P 1'
#
loop_
_entity.id
_entity.type
_entity.pdbx_description
1 polymer ?
#
loop_
_entity_poly.entity_id
_entity_poly.type
_entity_poly.pdbx_seq_one_letter_code
_entity_poly.pdbx_strand_id
1 'polypeptide(L)'
;MGNPAGYGETLRHWGTRRLRAARLLAKGIHQSEVARRVGVHRQSVSRWAQQLEAEGLHGLKKAGRAGRRSRLSAEDLKKIECGLKRGPEALGYETGLWTA
;
A
#
# COMPACT_ATOMS: atom_id res chain seq x y z
N MET A 1 -6.27 -15.40 -7.42
CA MET A 1 -7.13 -14.26 -7.78
C MET A 1 -6.36 -12.97 -7.53
N GLY A 2 -5.89 -12.32 -8.60
CA GLY A 2 -5.13 -11.06 -8.53
C GLY A 2 -6.09 -9.87 -8.56
N ASN A 3 -5.91 -8.95 -7.62
CA ASN A 3 -6.79 -7.79 -7.46
C ASN A 3 -6.34 -6.63 -8.38
N PRO A 4 -7.18 -6.14 -9.31
CA PRO A 4 -6.87 -4.99 -10.15
C PRO A 4 -7.27 -3.68 -9.45
N ALA A 5 -6.40 -2.68 -9.47
CA ALA A 5 -6.65 -1.29 -9.04
C ALA A 5 -7.13 -1.07 -7.59
N GLY A 6 -6.23 -0.57 -6.71
CA GLY A 6 -6.66 -0.06 -5.40
C GLY A 6 -5.56 0.10 -4.33
N TYR A 7 -4.36 -0.41 -4.56
CA TYR A 7 -3.33 -0.42 -3.50
C TYR A 7 -2.95 0.98 -2.99
N GLY A 8 -2.93 2.02 -3.85
CA GLY A 8 -2.50 3.37 -3.46
C GLY A 8 -3.40 4.07 -2.44
N GLU A 9 -4.72 4.00 -2.63
CA GLU A 9 -5.71 4.63 -1.74
C GLU A 9 -6.01 3.78 -0.51
N THR A 10 -6.10 2.47 -0.67
CA THR A 10 -6.23 1.55 0.45
C THR A 10 -5.03 1.68 1.40
N LEU A 11 -3.79 1.74 0.88
CA LEU A 11 -2.57 1.97 1.69
C LEU A 11 -2.60 3.31 2.45
N ARG A 12 -3.09 4.40 1.82
CA ARG A 12 -3.26 5.70 2.50
C ARG A 12 -4.28 5.61 3.63
N HIS A 13 -5.42 4.97 3.37
CA HIS A 13 -6.46 4.76 4.36
C HIS A 13 -5.97 3.94 5.57
N TRP A 14 -5.16 2.89 5.36
CA TRP A 14 -4.55 2.11 6.46
C TRP A 14 -3.54 2.92 7.30
N GLY A 15 -2.75 3.80 6.66
CA GLY A 15 -1.83 4.69 7.37
C GLY A 15 -2.55 5.61 8.35
N THR A 16 -3.67 6.20 7.93
CA THR A 16 -4.51 7.05 8.76
C THR A 16 -5.08 6.31 9.98
N ARG A 17 -5.50 5.05 9.80
CA ARG A 17 -6.08 4.22 10.88
C ARG A 17 -5.04 3.81 11.92
N ARG A 18 -3.82 3.44 11.49
CA ARG A 18 -2.74 3.04 12.40
C ARG A 18 -2.26 4.22 13.27
N LEU A 19 -2.12 5.41 12.68
CA LEU A 19 -1.81 6.63 13.42
C LEU A 19 -2.93 7.07 14.37
N ARG A 20 -4.20 6.87 13.98
CA ARG A 20 -5.35 7.14 14.86
C ARG A 20 -5.38 6.15 16.03
N ALA A 21 -5.14 4.86 15.77
CA ALA A 21 -5.06 3.85 16.81
C ALA A 21 -3.92 4.12 17.80
N ALA A 22 -2.72 4.49 17.31
CA ALA A 22 -1.59 4.85 18.15
C ALA A 22 -1.91 6.00 19.12
N ARG A 23 -2.58 7.05 18.62
CA ARG A 23 -3.03 8.18 19.44
C ARG A 23 -4.04 7.79 20.51
N LEU A 24 -4.92 6.83 20.23
CA LEU A 24 -5.91 6.34 21.20
C LEU A 24 -5.24 5.44 22.25
N LEU A 25 -4.29 4.60 21.84
CA LEU A 25 -3.51 3.75 22.74
C LEU A 25 -2.64 4.59 23.68
N ALA A 26 -2.00 5.65 23.17
CA ALA A 26 -1.21 6.59 23.98
C ALA A 26 -2.07 7.35 25.01
N LYS A 27 -3.39 7.45 24.80
CA LYS A 27 -4.35 8.00 25.77
C LYS A 27 -4.83 6.96 26.80
N GLY A 28 -4.28 5.75 26.81
CA GLY A 28 -4.67 4.67 27.72
C GLY A 28 -5.99 3.98 27.37
N ILE A 29 -6.54 4.20 26.17
CA ILE A 29 -7.81 3.57 25.77
C ILE A 29 -7.58 2.07 25.51
N HIS A 30 -8.47 1.25 26.06
CA HIS A 30 -8.39 -0.20 25.92
C HIS A 30 -8.45 -0.65 24.46
N GLN A 31 -7.62 -1.65 24.10
CA GLN A 31 -7.41 -2.08 22.71
C GLN A 31 -8.71 -2.51 21.99
N SER A 32 -9.68 -3.10 22.70
CA SER A 32 -10.98 -3.48 22.12
C SER A 32 -11.81 -2.25 21.69
N GLU A 33 -11.73 -1.17 22.45
CA GLU A 33 -12.42 0.08 22.14
C GLU A 33 -11.72 0.83 21.00
N VAL A 34 -10.39 0.82 21.00
CA VAL A 34 -9.60 1.34 19.87
C VAL A 34 -9.97 0.62 18.57
N ALA A 35 -10.11 -0.71 18.60
CA ALA A 35 -10.49 -1.53 17.45
C ALA A 35 -11.84 -1.10 16.86
N ARG A 36 -12.85 -0.89 17.72
CA ARG A 36 -14.18 -0.37 17.31
C ARG A 36 -14.08 1.01 16.68
N ARG A 37 -13.39 1.95 17.33
CA ARG A 37 -13.26 3.36 16.85
C ARG A 37 -12.53 3.50 15.52
N VAL A 38 -11.55 2.64 15.26
CA VAL A 38 -10.78 2.67 14.01
C VAL A 38 -11.29 1.64 13.00
N GLY A 39 -12.30 0.83 13.34
CA GLY A 39 -12.98 -0.15 12.50
C GLY A 39 -12.15 -1.39 12.12
N VAL A 40 -11.08 -1.71 12.86
CA VAL A 40 -10.18 -2.84 12.55
C VAL A 40 -10.38 -3.98 13.55
N HIS A 41 -9.86 -5.15 13.21
CA HIS A 41 -9.87 -6.28 14.12
C HIS A 41 -8.97 -6.04 15.35
N ARG A 42 -9.39 -6.51 16.54
CA ARG A 42 -8.64 -6.34 17.80
C ARG A 42 -7.21 -6.87 17.72
N GLN A 43 -6.99 -7.98 17.00
CA GLN A 43 -5.65 -8.55 16.83
C GLN A 43 -4.69 -7.59 16.10
N SER A 44 -5.20 -6.77 15.17
CA SER A 44 -4.40 -5.74 14.50
C SER A 44 -3.97 -4.66 15.48
N VAL A 45 -4.88 -4.22 16.36
CA VAL A 45 -4.58 -3.23 17.41
C VAL A 45 -3.58 -3.78 18.43
N SER A 46 -3.71 -5.04 18.83
CA SER A 46 -2.75 -5.70 19.73
C SER A 46 -1.34 -5.74 19.14
N ARG A 47 -1.21 -6.11 17.86
CA ARG A 47 0.09 -6.06 17.15
C ARG A 47 0.64 -4.63 17.10
N TRP A 48 -0.20 -3.63 16.86
CA TRP A 48 0.22 -2.23 16.85
C TRP A 48 0.64 -1.73 18.23
N ALA A 49 -0.01 -2.18 19.30
CA ALA A 49 0.38 -1.84 20.67
C ALA A 49 1.78 -2.41 20.99
N GLN A 50 2.03 -3.67 20.66
CA GLN A 50 3.36 -4.29 20.82
C GLN A 50 4.43 -3.56 20.01
N GLN A 51 4.14 -3.22 18.75
CA GLN A 51 5.06 -2.46 17.90
C GLN A 51 5.32 -1.04 18.43
N LEU A 52 4.30 -0.41 19.01
CA LEU A 52 4.39 0.92 19.62
C LEU A 52 5.21 0.91 20.91
N GLU A 53 5.12 -0.15 21.71
CA GLU A 53 5.95 -0.32 22.92
C GLU A 53 7.41 -0.58 22.57
N ALA A 54 7.68 -1.41 21.55
CA ALA A 54 9.04 -1.77 21.15
C ALA A 54 9.77 -0.66 20.38
N GLU A 55 9.09 -0.05 19.41
CA GLU A 55 9.66 0.83 18.38
C GLU A 55 8.92 2.18 18.30
N GLY A 56 8.16 2.56 19.33
CA GLY A 56 7.45 3.84 19.33
C GLY A 56 6.59 4.08 18.08
N LEU A 57 6.41 5.35 17.72
CA LEU A 57 5.66 5.72 16.50
C LEU A 57 6.42 5.36 15.21
N HIS A 58 7.74 5.10 15.28
CA HIS A 58 8.53 4.75 14.11
C HIS A 58 8.26 3.30 13.64
N GLY A 59 8.04 2.36 14.56
CA GLY A 59 7.61 1.00 14.20
C GLY A 59 6.22 0.93 13.55
N LEU A 60 5.38 1.93 13.84
CA LEU A 60 4.07 2.07 13.18
C LEU A 60 4.15 2.80 11.84
N LYS A 61 5.23 3.56 11.57
CA LYS A 61 5.48 4.15 10.26
C LYS A 61 5.78 3.01 9.28
N LYS A 62 4.74 2.66 8.51
CA LYS A 62 4.76 1.95 7.24
C LYS A 62 5.91 0.93 7.14
N ALA A 63 5.61 -0.35 7.40
CA ALA A 63 6.42 -1.41 6.80
C ALA A 63 6.51 -1.09 5.30
N GLY A 64 7.72 -0.87 4.79
CA GLY A 64 7.95 -0.55 3.38
C GLY A 64 7.14 -1.51 2.49
N ARG A 65 6.65 -0.98 1.35
CA ARG A 65 5.82 -1.64 0.32
C ARG A 65 5.57 -3.13 0.62
N ALA A 66 4.41 -3.46 1.17
CA ALA A 66 4.00 -4.83 1.43
C ALA A 66 3.74 -5.55 0.10
N GLY A 67 4.81 -5.96 -0.58
CA GLY A 67 4.76 -6.58 -1.89
C GLY A 67 6.15 -6.76 -2.49
N ARG A 68 6.24 -7.68 -3.46
CA ARG A 68 7.49 -7.93 -4.20
C ARG A 68 7.97 -6.62 -4.85
N ARG A 69 9.29 -6.37 -4.80
CA ARG A 69 9.91 -5.26 -5.53
C ARG A 69 9.47 -5.31 -7.00
N SER A 70 9.24 -4.13 -7.59
CA SER A 70 8.98 -4.02 -9.03
C SER A 70 10.10 -4.72 -9.79
N ARG A 71 9.76 -5.54 -10.77
CA ARG A 71 10.73 -6.12 -11.71
C ARG A 71 11.18 -5.10 -12.76
N LEU A 72 10.37 -4.06 -12.97
CA LEU A 72 10.65 -2.98 -13.92
C LEU A 72 11.31 -1.82 -13.18
N SER A 73 12.42 -1.35 -13.71
CA SER A 73 13.06 -0.11 -13.29
C SER A 73 12.31 1.11 -13.83
N ALA A 74 12.72 2.32 -13.41
CA ALA A 74 12.16 3.56 -13.96
C ALA A 74 12.51 3.71 -15.46
N GLU A 75 13.70 3.24 -15.85
CA GLU A 75 14.15 3.22 -17.24
C GLU A 75 13.31 2.25 -18.07
N ASP A 76 12.97 1.08 -17.53
CA ASP A 76 12.12 0.11 -18.23
C ASP A 76 10.71 0.66 -18.47
N LEU A 77 10.15 1.37 -17.49
CA LEU A 77 8.87 2.05 -17.66
C LEU A 77 8.92 3.12 -18.75
N LYS A 78 10.00 3.91 -18.83
CA LYS A 78 10.19 4.90 -19.90
C LYS A 78 10.30 4.24 -21.28
N LYS A 79 11.02 3.11 -21.38
CA LYS A 79 11.12 2.35 -22.64
C LYS A 79 9.74 1.86 -23.09
N ILE A 80 8.95 1.32 -22.16
CA ILE A 80 7.59 0.87 -22.43
C ILE A 80 6.73 2.05 -22.87
N GLU A 81 6.75 3.19 -22.17
CA GLU A 81 5.99 4.38 -22.55
C GLU A 81 6.35 4.88 -23.96
N CYS A 82 7.65 4.96 -24.28
CA CYS A 82 8.09 5.34 -25.62
C CYS A 82 7.64 4.33 -26.68
N GLY A 83 7.70 3.03 -26.39
CA GLY A 83 7.19 1.98 -27.28
C GLY A 83 5.69 2.11 -27.51
N LEU A 84 4.93 2.35 -26.44
CA LEU A 84 3.48 2.55 -26.49
C LEU A 84 3.06 3.80 -27.27
N LYS A 85 3.93 4.81 -27.42
CA LYS A 85 3.66 5.97 -28.28
C LYS A 85 3.98 5.71 -29.76
N ARG A 86 4.89 4.77 -30.03
CA ARG A 86 5.34 4.45 -31.40
C ARG A 86 4.39 3.52 -32.15
N GLY A 87 3.46 2.88 -31.43
CA GLY A 87 2.50 1.94 -32.01
C GLY A 87 3.01 0.50 -32.05
N PRO A 88 2.10 -0.48 -32.21
CA PRO A 88 2.45 -1.90 -32.22
C PRO A 88 3.37 -2.31 -33.36
N GLU A 89 3.15 -1.74 -34.55
CA GLU A 89 3.95 -2.04 -35.74
C GLU A 89 5.42 -1.67 -35.54
N ALA A 90 5.68 -0.54 -34.86
CA ALA A 90 7.03 -0.11 -34.52
C ALA A 90 7.75 -1.00 -33.49
N LEU A 91 7.01 -1.90 -32.83
CA LEU A 91 7.51 -2.93 -31.94
C LEU A 91 7.50 -4.33 -32.57
N GLY A 92 7.15 -4.44 -33.86
CA GLY A 92 7.16 -5.70 -34.61
C GLY A 92 5.88 -6.52 -34.49
N TYR A 93 4.78 -5.93 -34.01
CA TYR A 93 3.47 -6.60 -34.01
C TYR A 93 2.79 -6.42 -35.37
N GLU A 94 2.09 -7.47 -35.83
CA GLU A 94 1.50 -7.54 -37.18
C GLU A 94 0.30 -6.60 -37.39
N THR A 95 -0.34 -6.13 -36.32
CA THR A 95 -1.55 -5.31 -36.41
C THR A 95 -1.43 -4.02 -35.60
N GLY A 96 -1.82 -2.89 -36.19
CA GLY A 96 -1.96 -1.55 -35.59
C GLY A 96 -2.93 -1.42 -34.39
N LEU A 97 -3.56 -2.51 -33.95
CA LEU A 97 -4.70 -2.48 -33.04
C LEU A 97 -4.25 -2.58 -31.58
N TRP A 98 -3.92 -1.44 -30.98
CA TRP A 98 -4.01 -1.27 -29.54
C TRP A 98 -5.36 -0.64 -29.21
N THR A 99 -6.27 -1.42 -28.65
CA THR A 99 -7.50 -0.87 -28.06
C THR A 99 -7.16 -0.12 -26.78
N ALA A 100 -7.47 1.18 -26.77
CA ALA A 100 -7.42 2.06 -25.60
C ALA A 100 -8.48 1.68 -24.56
#